data_AF-A0A2K6U6F8-F1
#
_entry.id   AF-A0A2K6U6F8-F1
#
_cell.length_a   1.000
_cell.length_b   1.000
_cell.length_c   1.000
_cell.angle_alpha   90.00
_cell.angle_beta   90.00
_cell.angle_gamma   90.00
#
_symmetry.space_group_name_H-M   'P 1'
#
loop_
_entity.id
_entity.type
_entity.pdbx_description
1 polymer ?
#
loop_
_entity_poly.entity_id
_entity_poly.type
_entity_poly.pdbx_seq_one_letter_code
_entity_poly.pdbx_strand_id
1 'polypeptide(L)'
;MGLALLGCVGALKELRCLLGLYFGMLLLLFATQITLGILISTQRAQLERSVQDIVEKTIQNYRTNPKETAAEESWDYVQFQLRCCGWHSPQDWFRVRTLRGNGSEVHRVPCSCYNLSATNDSTILDSVILPQLSMLGPLAWSRHSTDICAVPANSHIYREGCAQSLRKWLHNNLISVVGICLGVGLLEVIWPRPHSQLALNPQMAPPFISRPPVAWERRARGGAQPTRALQPPHPAREVEEA
;
A
#
# COMPACT_ATOMS: atom_id res chain seq x y z
N MET A 1 -1.29 -7.97 7.38
CA MET A 1 -0.78 -7.67 8.75
C MET A 1 -0.31 -8.93 9.49
N GLY A 2 -1.09 -10.02 9.55
CA GLY A 2 -0.77 -11.21 10.37
C GLY A 2 0.60 -11.87 10.09
N LEU A 3 0.96 -12.10 8.83
CA LEU A 3 2.26 -12.70 8.46
C LEU A 3 3.45 -11.83 8.88
N ALA A 4 3.30 -10.50 8.82
CA ALA A 4 4.34 -9.56 9.24
C ALA A 4 4.55 -9.57 10.76
N LEU A 5 3.47 -9.68 11.54
CA LEU A 5 3.55 -9.80 13.00
C LEU A 5 4.15 -11.15 13.42
N LEU A 6 3.77 -12.24 12.76
CA LEU A 6 4.35 -13.57 13.00
C LEU A 6 5.86 -13.59 12.70
N GLY A 7 6.28 -12.98 11.59
CA GLY A 7 7.69 -12.82 11.25
C GLY A 7 8.45 -11.96 12.27
N CYS A 8 7.87 -10.82 12.66
CA CYS A 8 8.48 -9.90 13.63
C CYS A 8 8.61 -10.53 15.03
N VAL A 9 7.55 -11.14 15.55
CA VAL A 9 7.57 -11.81 16.86
C VAL A 9 8.45 -13.06 16.83
N GLY A 10 8.42 -13.83 15.73
CA GLY A 10 9.28 -15.01 15.54
C GLY A 10 10.77 -14.65 15.57
N ALA A 11 11.15 -13.52 14.98
CA ALA A 11 12.52 -13.00 15.03
C ALA A 11 12.89 -12.45 16.42
N LEU A 12 12.01 -11.67 17.06
CA LEU A 12 12.28 -11.04 18.36
C LEU A 12 12.34 -12.05 19.53
N LYS A 13 11.57 -13.13 19.48
CA LYS A 13 11.48 -14.13 20.55
C LYS A 13 12.33 -15.38 20.28
N GLU A 14 13.07 -15.42 19.16
CA GLU A 14 13.90 -16.57 18.71
C GLU A 14 13.14 -17.92 18.71
N LEU A 15 11.83 -17.88 18.46
CA LEU A 15 10.98 -19.07 18.50
C LEU A 15 11.06 -19.83 17.17
N ARG A 16 11.90 -20.87 17.14
CA ARG A 16 12.15 -21.70 15.95
C ARG A 16 10.87 -22.23 15.28
N CYS A 17 9.87 -22.60 16.08
CA CYS A 17 8.58 -23.09 15.56
C CYS A 17 7.80 -21.99 14.79
N LEU A 18 7.75 -20.76 15.32
CA LEU A 18 7.08 -19.63 14.67
C LEU A 18 7.80 -19.21 13.39
N LEU A 19 9.14 -19.25 13.39
CA LEU A 19 9.94 -18.95 12.21
C LEU A 19 9.76 -20.03 11.11
N GLY A 20 9.65 -21.30 11.51
CA GLY A 20 9.33 -22.41 10.61
C GLY A 20 7.93 -22.29 9.99
N LEU A 21 6.91 -21.91 10.79
CA LEU A 21 5.56 -21.63 10.29
C LEU A 21 5.55 -20.46 9.32
N TYR A 22 6.27 -19.37 9.63
CA TYR A 22 6.41 -18.24 8.73
C TYR A 22 7.01 -18.65 7.38
N PHE A 23 8.11 -19.41 7.39
CA PHE A 23 8.72 -19.92 6.16
C PHE A 23 7.79 -20.85 5.38
N GLY A 24 7.09 -21.77 6.07
CA GLY A 24 6.09 -22.64 5.44
C GLY A 24 4.98 -21.84 4.76
N MET A 25 4.47 -20.78 5.39
CA MET A 25 3.47 -19.90 4.79
C MET A 25 4.01 -19.16 3.57
N LEU A 26 5.27 -18.69 3.59
CA LEU A 26 5.90 -18.07 2.41
C LEU A 26 6.00 -19.05 1.23
N LEU A 27 6.42 -20.30 1.48
CA LEU A 27 6.46 -21.32 0.43
C LEU A 27 5.08 -21.62 -0.16
N LEU A 28 4.03 -21.64 0.66
CA LEU A 28 2.65 -21.81 0.18
C LEU A 28 2.20 -20.62 -0.67
N LEU A 29 2.59 -19.39 -0.33
CA LEU A 29 2.30 -18.21 -1.15
C LEU A 29 3.00 -18.30 -2.50
N PHE A 30 4.28 -18.70 -2.53
CA PHE A 30 5.02 -18.92 -3.76
C PHE A 30 4.34 -19.98 -4.65
N ALA A 31 3.99 -21.13 -4.07
CA ALA A 31 3.29 -22.19 -4.79
C ALA A 31 1.93 -21.72 -5.35
N THR A 32 1.23 -20.86 -4.62
CA THR A 32 -0.02 -20.24 -5.05
C THR A 32 0.20 -19.29 -6.23
N GLN A 33 1.26 -18.48 -6.22
CA GLN A 33 1.60 -17.59 -7.34
C GLN A 33 1.87 -18.39 -8.63
N ILE A 34 2.64 -19.48 -8.54
CA ILE A 34 2.90 -20.37 -9.69
C ILE A 34 1.62 -21.02 -10.19
N THR A 35 0.81 -21.57 -9.28
CA THR A 35 -0.46 -22.22 -9.62
C THR A 35 -1.42 -21.23 -10.29
N LEU A 36 -1.55 -20.02 -9.75
CA LEU A 36 -2.38 -18.95 -10.31
C LEU A 36 -1.88 -18.53 -11.69
N GLY A 37 -0.55 -18.39 -11.87
CA GLY A 37 0.05 -18.08 -13.17
C GLY A 37 -0.26 -19.15 -14.23
N ILE A 38 -0.16 -20.44 -13.87
CA ILE A 38 -0.52 -21.56 -14.75
C ILE A 38 -2.01 -21.53 -15.09
N LEU A 39 -2.89 -21.34 -14.09
CA LEU A 39 -4.34 -21.32 -14.29
C LEU A 39 -4.76 -20.16 -15.20
N ILE A 40 -4.26 -18.95 -14.94
CA ILE A 40 -4.50 -17.78 -15.80
C ILE A 40 -3.98 -18.08 -17.21
N SER A 41 -2.85 -18.77 -17.36
CA SER A 41 -2.29 -19.07 -18.66
C SER A 41 -3.08 -20.09 -19.47
N THR A 42 -3.63 -21.12 -18.82
CA THR A 42 -4.39 -22.18 -19.48
C THR A 42 -5.85 -21.78 -19.71
N GLN A 43 -6.46 -21.01 -18.81
CA GLN A 43 -7.86 -20.63 -18.86
C GLN A 43 -8.12 -19.19 -19.33
N ARG A 44 -7.22 -18.60 -20.13
CA ARG A 44 -7.34 -17.20 -20.60
C ARG A 44 -8.72 -16.88 -21.20
N ALA A 45 -9.22 -17.75 -22.07
CA ALA A 45 -10.51 -17.55 -22.73
C ALA A 45 -11.70 -17.59 -21.75
N GLN A 46 -11.63 -18.41 -20.70
CA GLN A 46 -12.68 -18.46 -19.68
C GLN A 46 -12.62 -17.22 -18.79
N LEU A 47 -11.41 -16.81 -18.39
CA LEU A 47 -11.18 -15.59 -17.61
C LEU A 47 -11.70 -14.35 -18.36
N GLU A 48 -11.39 -14.21 -19.65
CA GLU A 48 -11.87 -13.10 -20.48
C GLU A 48 -13.41 -13.02 -20.51
N ARG A 49 -14.09 -14.16 -20.67
CA ARG A 49 -15.56 -14.22 -20.64
C ARG A 49 -16.12 -13.88 -19.26
N SER A 50 -15.53 -14.39 -18.20
CA SER A 50 -15.97 -14.10 -16.82
C SER A 50 -15.81 -12.61 -16.48
N VAL A 51 -14.67 -12.01 -16.87
CA VAL A 51 -14.43 -10.58 -16.70
C VAL A 51 -15.43 -9.77 -17.51
N GLN A 52 -15.66 -10.15 -18.77
CA GLN A 52 -16.67 -9.51 -19.61
C GLN A 52 -18.06 -9.53 -18.96
N ASP A 53 -18.51 -10.69 -18.46
CA ASP A 53 -19.83 -10.82 -17.81
C ASP A 53 -19.94 -9.96 -16.55
N ILE A 54 -18.89 -9.90 -15.72
CA ILE A 54 -18.86 -9.05 -14.52
C ILE A 54 -18.95 -7.57 -14.92
N VAL A 55 -18.13 -7.14 -15.88
CA VAL A 55 -18.07 -5.74 -16.35
C VAL A 55 -19.39 -5.32 -16.98
N GLU A 56 -19.94 -6.14 -17.87
CA GLU A 56 -21.20 -5.86 -18.55
C GLU A 56 -22.35 -5.73 -17.54
N LYS A 57 -22.38 -6.59 -16.51
CA LYS A 57 -23.34 -6.46 -15.39
C LYS A 57 -23.14 -5.17 -14.60
N THR A 58 -21.89 -4.78 -14.33
CA THR A 58 -21.58 -3.50 -13.67
C THR A 58 -22.05 -2.31 -14.50
N ILE A 59 -21.86 -2.32 -15.83
CA ILE A 59 -22.32 -1.27 -16.74
C ILE A 59 -23.86 -1.23 -16.79
N GLN A 60 -24.52 -2.38 -16.92
CA GLN A 60 -25.98 -2.46 -17.00
C GLN A 60 -26.66 -2.03 -15.70
N ASN A 61 -26.04 -2.33 -14.55
CA ASN A 61 -26.55 -1.94 -13.24
C ASN A 61 -26.00 -0.61 -12.73
N TYR A 62 -25.28 0.13 -13.58
CA TYR A 62 -24.59 1.36 -13.19
C TYR A 62 -25.58 2.40 -12.68
N ARG A 63 -25.38 2.82 -11.42
CA ARG A 63 -26.19 3.78 -10.66
C ARG A 63 -27.64 3.33 -10.47
N THR A 64 -27.96 2.04 -10.65
CA THR A 64 -29.30 1.51 -10.40
C THR A 64 -29.58 1.40 -8.90
N ASN A 65 -28.57 1.02 -8.10
CA ASN A 65 -28.69 0.84 -6.66
C ASN A 65 -27.70 1.74 -5.90
N PRO A 66 -28.15 2.70 -5.07
CA PRO A 66 -27.25 3.61 -4.35
C PRO A 66 -26.36 2.93 -3.29
N LYS A 67 -26.54 1.63 -3.05
CA LYS A 67 -25.75 0.82 -2.11
C LYS A 67 -24.56 0.10 -2.77
N GLU A 68 -24.51 0.02 -4.10
CA GLU A 68 -23.51 -0.78 -4.84
C GLU A 68 -22.50 0.10 -5.61
N THR A 69 -22.00 1.16 -4.97
CA THR A 69 -21.11 2.13 -5.63
C THR A 69 -19.67 1.65 -5.81
N ALA A 70 -19.18 0.70 -5.00
CA ALA A 70 -17.77 0.30 -5.03
C ALA A 70 -17.33 -0.32 -6.37
N ALA A 71 -18.21 -1.11 -7.00
CA ALA A 71 -17.95 -1.69 -8.31
C ALA A 71 -17.96 -0.61 -9.41
N GLU A 72 -18.86 0.38 -9.30
CA GLU A 72 -18.97 1.51 -10.21
C GLU A 72 -17.74 2.41 -10.14
N GLU A 73 -17.30 2.77 -8.93
CA GLU A 73 -16.09 3.57 -8.69
C GLU A 73 -14.84 2.86 -9.23
N SER A 74 -14.73 1.55 -8.98
CA SER A 74 -13.64 0.73 -9.52
C SER A 74 -13.66 0.72 -11.05
N TRP A 75 -14.84 0.62 -11.65
CA TRP A 75 -15.00 0.64 -13.10
C TRP A 75 -14.65 2.00 -13.72
N ASP A 76 -15.05 3.09 -13.09
CA ASP A 76 -14.68 4.44 -13.50
C ASP A 76 -13.17 4.68 -13.40
N TYR A 77 -12.53 4.15 -12.34
CA TYR A 77 -11.07 4.19 -12.21
C TYR A 77 -10.37 3.43 -13.34
N VAL A 78 -10.85 2.24 -13.71
CA VAL A 78 -10.29 1.44 -14.81
C VAL A 78 -10.39 2.18 -16.14
N GLN A 79 -11.55 2.77 -16.45
CA GLN A 79 -11.74 3.54 -17.68
C GLN A 79 -10.78 4.73 -17.77
N PHE A 80 -10.59 5.44 -16.65
CA PHE A 80 -9.66 6.56 -16.57
C PHE A 80 -8.20 6.12 -16.74
N GLN A 81 -7.76 5.08 -16.02
CA GLN A 81 -6.37 4.59 -16.06
C GLN A 81 -5.99 4.02 -17.43
N LEU A 82 -6.90 3.27 -18.05
CA LEU A 82 -6.66 2.64 -19.35
C LEU A 82 -7.02 3.53 -20.54
N ARG A 83 -7.53 4.75 -20.30
CA ARG A 83 -7.96 5.72 -21.33
C ARG A 83 -8.88 5.08 -22.37
N CYS A 84 -9.91 4.42 -21.88
CA CYS A 84 -10.89 3.67 -22.66
C CYS A 84 -12.30 4.02 -22.20
N CYS A 85 -13.30 3.64 -22.97
CA CYS A 85 -14.70 3.86 -22.61
C CYS A 85 -15.57 2.67 -23.01
N GLY A 86 -16.34 2.16 -22.05
CA GLY A 86 -17.12 0.93 -22.21
C GLY A 86 -16.23 -0.31 -22.28
N TRP A 87 -16.82 -1.49 -22.43
CA TRP A 87 -16.07 -2.74 -22.50
C TRP A 87 -15.54 -2.97 -23.92
N HIS A 88 -16.44 -2.99 -24.89
CA HIS A 88 -16.14 -3.09 -26.31
C HIS A 88 -16.09 -1.72 -26.98
N SER A 89 -16.95 -0.80 -26.54
CA SER A 89 -17.11 0.49 -27.18
C SER A 89 -17.87 1.48 -26.29
N PRO A 90 -17.72 2.81 -26.50
CA PRO A 90 -18.58 3.80 -25.85
C PRO A 90 -20.08 3.56 -26.02
N GLN A 91 -20.50 2.83 -27.06
CA GLN A 91 -21.91 2.51 -27.29
C GLN A 91 -22.50 1.57 -26.25
N ASP A 92 -21.68 0.85 -25.47
CA ASP A 92 -22.16 -0.04 -24.40
C ASP A 92 -22.99 0.75 -23.37
N TRP A 93 -22.63 2.03 -23.15
CA TRP A 93 -23.35 2.95 -22.27
C TRP A 93 -24.73 3.36 -22.78
N PHE A 94 -24.99 3.27 -24.09
CA PHE A 94 -26.24 3.77 -24.68
C PHE A 94 -27.44 2.86 -24.37
N ARG A 95 -27.15 1.63 -23.91
CA ARG A 95 -28.15 0.65 -23.49
C ARG A 95 -28.56 0.83 -22.02
N VAL A 96 -27.79 1.60 -21.26
CA VAL A 96 -28.00 1.81 -19.83
C VAL A 96 -29.13 2.82 -19.61
N ARG A 97 -30.21 2.38 -18.93
CA ARG A 97 -31.43 3.18 -18.77
C ARG A 97 -31.23 4.43 -17.91
N THR A 98 -30.35 4.37 -16.91
CA THR A 98 -30.06 5.50 -16.01
C THR A 98 -29.36 6.67 -16.73
N LEU A 99 -28.64 6.38 -17.81
CA LEU A 99 -27.94 7.37 -18.64
C LEU A 99 -28.73 7.78 -19.89
N ARG A 100 -29.84 7.09 -20.17
CA ARG A 100 -30.72 7.42 -21.30
C ARG A 100 -31.64 8.58 -20.93
N GLY A 101 -31.36 9.76 -21.48
CA GLY A 101 -32.23 10.93 -21.32
C GLY A 101 -33.66 10.65 -21.80
N ASN A 102 -34.66 11.15 -21.08
CA ASN A 102 -36.08 10.86 -21.29
C ASN A 102 -36.71 11.50 -22.57
N GLY A 103 -35.91 11.83 -23.58
CA GLY A 103 -36.43 12.47 -24.80
C GLY A 103 -35.45 13.29 -25.62
N SER A 104 -34.14 13.16 -25.39
CA SER A 104 -33.10 13.80 -26.20
C SER A 104 -32.24 12.75 -26.90
N GLU A 105 -32.01 12.89 -28.20
CA GLU A 105 -31.11 12.05 -29.03
C GLU A 105 -29.64 12.08 -28.58
N VAL A 106 -29.34 12.80 -27.49
CA VAL A 106 -27.99 13.00 -26.96
C VAL A 106 -27.67 11.89 -25.98
N HIS A 107 -26.90 10.92 -26.47
CA HIS A 107 -26.36 9.84 -25.66
C HIS A 107 -25.40 10.39 -24.60
N ARG A 108 -25.46 9.83 -23.39
CA ARG A 108 -24.59 10.22 -22.27
C ARG A 108 -23.69 9.06 -21.87
N VAL A 109 -22.48 9.40 -21.42
CA VAL A 109 -21.49 8.46 -20.89
C VAL A 109 -20.94 8.97 -19.56
N PRO A 110 -20.40 8.11 -18.69
CA PRO A 110 -19.75 8.56 -17.45
C PRO A 110 -18.56 9.48 -17.74
N CYS A 111 -18.25 10.37 -16.79
CA CYS A 111 -17.12 11.30 -16.91
C CYS A 111 -15.75 10.61 -17.03
N SER A 112 -15.62 9.37 -16.57
CA SER A 112 -14.41 8.53 -16.72
C SER A 112 -14.04 8.26 -18.19
N CYS A 113 -15.01 8.34 -19.11
CA CYS A 113 -14.81 8.21 -20.55
C CYS A 113 -14.27 9.46 -21.25
N TYR A 114 -14.25 10.60 -20.56
CA TYR A 114 -13.91 11.88 -21.17
C TYR A 114 -12.39 12.06 -21.29
N ASN A 115 -11.93 12.53 -22.46
CA ASN A 115 -10.52 12.79 -22.68
C ASN A 115 -10.19 14.26 -22.35
N LEU A 116 -9.81 14.52 -21.09
CA LEU A 116 -9.42 15.85 -20.63
C LEU A 116 -8.25 16.44 -21.43
N SER A 117 -7.35 15.60 -21.96
CA SER A 117 -6.17 16.06 -22.69
C SER A 117 -6.49 16.58 -24.09
N ALA A 118 -7.68 16.28 -24.62
CA ALA A 118 -8.06 16.65 -25.98
C ALA A 118 -8.90 17.93 -26.04
N THR A 119 -9.20 18.58 -24.90
CA THR A 119 -10.20 19.66 -24.85
C THR A 119 -9.63 20.95 -24.28
N ASN A 120 -9.76 22.04 -25.03
CA ASN A 120 -9.50 23.41 -24.57
C ASN A 120 -10.78 24.12 -24.08
N ASP A 121 -11.89 23.39 -23.93
CA ASP A 121 -13.21 23.93 -23.60
C ASP A 121 -13.41 23.97 -22.08
N SER A 122 -13.41 25.18 -21.52
CA SER A 122 -13.52 25.46 -20.09
C SER A 122 -14.87 25.06 -19.49
N THR A 123 -15.93 24.91 -20.30
CA THR A 123 -17.29 24.66 -19.80
C THR A 123 -17.55 23.19 -19.42
N ILE A 124 -16.93 22.23 -20.12
CA ILE A 124 -17.00 20.80 -19.75
C ILE A 124 -16.02 20.49 -18.61
N LEU A 125 -14.93 21.25 -18.55
CA LEU A 125 -13.92 21.13 -17.51
C LEU A 125 -14.52 21.34 -16.11
N ASP A 126 -15.44 22.30 -15.93
CA ASP A 126 -16.14 22.54 -14.65
C ASP A 126 -17.02 21.36 -14.20
N SER A 127 -17.59 20.60 -15.15
CA SER A 127 -18.40 19.40 -14.85
C SER A 127 -17.56 18.15 -14.55
N VAL A 128 -16.32 18.09 -15.06
CA VAL A 128 -15.41 16.93 -14.96
C VAL A 128 -14.39 17.09 -13.84
N ILE A 129 -14.00 18.31 -13.48
CA ILE A 129 -13.05 18.59 -12.39
C ILE A 129 -13.68 18.39 -11.01
N LEU A 130 -14.98 18.61 -10.86
CA LEU A 130 -15.57 18.66 -9.53
C LEU A 130 -15.56 17.34 -8.72
N PRO A 131 -15.58 16.14 -9.32
CA PRO A 131 -15.38 14.89 -8.57
C PRO A 131 -13.94 14.66 -8.09
N GLN A 132 -12.92 15.28 -8.71
CA GLN A 132 -11.51 15.05 -8.35
C GLN A 132 -11.02 15.89 -7.16
N LEU A 133 -11.76 16.92 -6.75
CA LEU A 133 -11.37 17.79 -5.61
C LEU A 133 -11.99 17.39 -4.26
N SER A 134 -12.78 16.31 -4.19
CA SER A 134 -13.48 15.87 -2.97
C SER A 134 -12.57 15.41 -1.81
N MET A 135 -11.24 15.53 -1.94
CA MET A 135 -10.30 15.33 -0.84
C MET A 135 -10.05 16.59 0.02
N LEU A 136 -10.50 17.80 -0.38
CA LEU A 136 -10.27 19.04 0.40
C LEU A 136 -11.52 19.96 0.46
N GLY A 137 -12.39 19.75 1.43
CA GLY A 137 -13.16 20.81 2.11
C GLY A 137 -14.15 21.70 1.32
N PRO A 138 -14.98 22.50 2.02
CA PRO A 138 -16.27 22.94 1.47
C PRO A 138 -16.23 24.36 0.89
N LEU A 139 -16.55 24.48 -0.41
CA LEU A 139 -17.13 25.69 -0.98
C LEU A 139 -18.39 25.33 -1.77
N ALA A 140 -19.40 26.16 -1.57
CA ALA A 140 -20.80 25.96 -1.91
C ALA A 140 -21.02 25.43 -3.35
N TRP A 141 -21.74 24.32 -3.46
CA TRP A 141 -22.34 23.88 -4.72
C TRP A 141 -23.85 23.99 -4.68
N SER A 142 -24.40 24.46 -5.81
CA SER A 142 -25.82 24.63 -6.05
C SER A 142 -26.57 23.32 -5.83
N ARG A 143 -27.68 23.48 -5.12
CA ARG A 143 -28.59 22.47 -4.62
C ARG A 143 -29.30 21.75 -5.78
N HIS A 144 -29.24 20.40 -5.73
CA HIS A 144 -30.22 19.42 -6.24
C HIS A 144 -29.87 18.57 -7.48
N SER A 145 -28.98 17.59 -7.33
CA SER A 145 -29.29 16.19 -7.67
C SER A 145 -28.25 15.23 -7.10
N THR A 146 -28.62 13.98 -6.87
CA THR A 146 -27.71 12.90 -6.49
C THR A 146 -26.76 12.60 -7.65
N ASP A 147 -25.59 13.26 -7.68
CA ASP A 147 -24.83 13.58 -8.90
C ASP A 147 -24.27 12.36 -9.66
N ILE A 148 -24.98 11.94 -10.70
CA ILE A 148 -24.42 11.13 -11.79
C ILE A 148 -23.59 12.07 -12.67
N CYS A 149 -22.27 11.96 -12.62
CA CYS A 149 -21.39 12.68 -13.54
C CYS A 149 -21.50 12.04 -14.93
N ALA A 150 -22.27 12.67 -15.82
CA ALA A 150 -22.50 12.18 -17.18
C ALA A 150 -22.32 13.29 -18.23
N VAL A 151 -21.53 13.00 -19.25
CA VAL A 151 -21.12 13.94 -20.32
C VAL A 151 -21.78 13.52 -21.65
N PRO A 152 -22.12 14.44 -22.56
CA PRO A 152 -22.59 14.11 -23.90
C PRO A 152 -21.55 13.28 -24.68
N ALA A 153 -21.99 12.21 -25.33
CA ALA A 153 -21.15 11.35 -26.17
C ALA A 153 -20.61 12.05 -27.44
N ASN A 154 -21.19 13.22 -27.79
CA ASN A 154 -20.82 14.02 -28.96
C ASN A 154 -19.47 14.75 -28.79
N SER A 155 -18.83 14.61 -27.63
CA SER A 155 -17.61 15.31 -27.23
C SER A 155 -16.34 14.45 -27.41
N HIS A 156 -15.18 14.97 -27.02
CA HIS A 156 -13.90 14.24 -27.04
C HIS A 156 -13.87 13.12 -25.98
N ILE A 157 -14.44 11.97 -26.33
CA ILE A 157 -14.40 10.75 -25.51
C ILE A 157 -13.36 9.75 -26.04
N TYR A 158 -12.91 8.84 -25.18
CA TYR A 158 -12.11 7.69 -25.63
C TYR A 158 -12.94 6.80 -26.54
N ARG A 159 -12.45 6.53 -27.77
CA ARG A 159 -13.16 5.69 -28.74
C ARG A 159 -12.84 4.20 -28.63
N GLU A 160 -11.76 3.85 -27.94
CA GLU A 160 -11.35 2.47 -27.74
C GLU A 160 -12.08 1.84 -26.54
N GLY A 161 -12.54 0.60 -26.71
CA GLY A 161 -13.09 -0.21 -25.63
C GLY A 161 -12.02 -0.72 -24.67
N CYS A 162 -12.37 -0.85 -23.39
CA CYS A 162 -11.44 -1.25 -22.35
C CYS A 162 -10.88 -2.66 -22.51
N ALA A 163 -11.61 -3.59 -23.12
CA ALA A 163 -11.08 -4.92 -23.42
C ALA A 163 -9.81 -4.84 -24.28
N GLN A 164 -9.84 -3.97 -25.30
CA GLN A 164 -8.72 -3.80 -26.22
C GLN A 164 -7.58 -2.99 -25.58
N SER A 165 -7.89 -1.90 -24.87
CA SER A 165 -6.88 -1.11 -24.15
C SER A 165 -6.19 -1.92 -23.06
N LEU A 166 -6.94 -2.76 -22.31
CA LEU A 166 -6.38 -3.66 -21.31
C LEU A 166 -5.42 -4.67 -21.95
N ARG A 167 -5.80 -5.29 -23.07
CA ARG A 167 -4.94 -6.22 -23.79
C ARG A 167 -3.67 -5.54 -24.32
N LYS A 168 -3.79 -4.33 -24.87
CA LYS A 168 -2.64 -3.52 -25.31
C LYS A 168 -1.71 -3.19 -24.15
N TRP A 169 -2.28 -2.72 -23.04
CA TRP A 169 -1.52 -2.39 -21.83
C TRP A 169 -0.78 -3.61 -21.27
N LEU A 170 -1.46 -4.76 -21.20
CA LEU A 170 -0.87 -6.02 -20.76
C LEU A 170 0.29 -6.45 -21.65
N HIS A 171 0.14 -6.41 -22.97
CA HIS A 171 1.22 -6.77 -23.88
C HIS A 171 2.44 -5.86 -23.74
N ASN A 172 2.22 -4.54 -23.64
CA ASN A 172 3.30 -3.57 -23.54
C ASN A 172 4.04 -3.65 -22.18
N ASN A 173 3.32 -3.95 -21.10
CA ASN A 173 3.86 -3.99 -19.75
C ASN A 173 4.10 -5.42 -19.23
N LEU A 174 3.98 -6.44 -20.08
CA LEU A 174 4.09 -7.85 -19.69
C LEU A 174 5.42 -8.13 -18.99
N ILE A 175 6.52 -7.55 -19.49
CA ILE A 175 7.86 -7.72 -18.94
C ILE A 175 7.92 -7.18 -17.50
N SER A 176 7.30 -6.02 -17.25
CA SER A 176 7.24 -5.43 -15.90
C SER A 176 6.45 -6.32 -14.94
N VAL A 177 5.28 -6.81 -15.37
CA VAL A 177 4.43 -7.70 -14.55
C VAL A 177 5.17 -9.00 -14.21
N VAL A 178 5.76 -9.66 -15.21
CA VAL A 178 6.54 -10.89 -14.99
C VAL A 178 7.74 -10.61 -14.10
N GLY A 179 8.41 -9.46 -14.28
CA GLY A 179 9.52 -9.03 -13.43
C GLY A 179 9.12 -8.85 -11.97
N ILE A 180 7.98 -8.22 -11.69
CA ILE A 180 7.44 -8.08 -10.33
C ILE A 180 7.13 -9.46 -9.73
N CYS A 181 6.46 -10.35 -10.48
CA CYS A 181 6.18 -11.70 -10.00
C CYS A 181 7.45 -12.50 -9.69
N LEU A 182 8.45 -12.45 -10.57
CA LEU A 182 9.75 -13.10 -10.34
C LEU A 182 10.50 -12.47 -9.17
N GLY A 183 10.45 -11.14 -9.04
CA GLY A 183 11.08 -10.41 -7.94
C GLY A 183 10.47 -10.79 -6.58
N VAL A 184 9.14 -10.87 -6.49
CA VAL A 184 8.43 -11.34 -5.29
C VAL A 184 8.82 -12.78 -4.98
N GLY A 185 8.79 -13.68 -5.96
CA GLY A 185 9.20 -15.07 -5.76
C GLY A 185 10.66 -15.23 -5.33
N LEU A 186 11.58 -14.43 -5.88
CA LEU A 186 12.99 -14.43 -5.48
C LEU A 186 13.16 -13.86 -4.07
N LEU A 187 12.45 -12.79 -3.70
CA LEU A 187 12.45 -12.28 -2.33
C LEU A 187 11.95 -13.35 -1.35
N GLU A 188 10.89 -14.06 -1.69
CA GLU A 188 10.35 -15.17 -0.89
C GLU A 188 11.34 -16.34 -0.73
N VAL A 189 12.25 -16.56 -1.69
CA VAL A 189 13.24 -17.66 -1.67
C VAL A 189 14.61 -17.26 -1.11
N ILE A 190 15.00 -15.98 -1.24
CA ILE A 190 16.28 -15.43 -0.76
C ILE A 190 16.18 -15.00 0.71
N TRP A 191 15.08 -14.36 1.11
CA TRP A 191 14.83 -13.94 2.49
C TRP A 191 14.92 -15.07 3.54
N PRO A 192 14.52 -16.32 3.24
CA PRO A 192 14.68 -17.44 4.14
C PRO A 192 16.12 -17.93 4.34
N ARG A 193 17.12 -17.42 3.59
CA ARG A 193 18.50 -17.86 3.79
C ARG A 193 18.96 -17.42 5.17
N PRO A 194 19.15 -18.35 6.12
CA PRO A 194 19.51 -17.99 7.46
C PRO A 194 20.93 -17.44 7.44
N HIS A 195 21.12 -16.20 7.93
CA HIS A 195 22.39 -15.74 8.46
C HIS A 195 22.71 -16.48 9.80
N SER A 196 22.50 -17.79 9.86
CA SER A 196 22.83 -18.62 11.03
C SER A 196 23.93 -19.64 10.76
N GLN A 197 24.59 -19.58 9.60
CA GLN A 197 25.83 -20.35 9.37
C GLN A 197 27.11 -19.69 9.92
N LEU A 198 27.05 -18.55 10.62
CA LEU A 198 28.23 -17.98 11.31
C LEU A 198 28.29 -18.28 12.82
N ALA A 199 27.29 -18.94 13.41
CA ALA A 199 27.21 -19.11 14.88
C ALA A 199 27.42 -20.55 15.39
N LEU A 200 27.89 -21.48 14.55
CA LEU A 200 28.26 -22.84 14.95
C LEU A 200 29.71 -23.14 14.57
N ASN A 201 30.66 -22.35 15.08
CA ASN A 201 32.00 -22.87 15.33
C ASN A 201 32.41 -22.57 16.79
N PRO A 202 32.28 -23.53 17.72
CA PRO A 202 32.67 -23.33 19.12
C PRO A 202 34.17 -23.52 19.40
N GLN A 203 35.05 -23.59 18.38
CA GLN A 203 36.46 -23.98 18.60
C GLN A 203 37.48 -22.89 18.93
N MET A 204 37.08 -21.63 19.17
CA MET A 204 38.04 -20.58 19.58
C MET A 204 37.48 -19.71 20.73
N ALA A 205 37.27 -20.33 21.89
CA ALA A 205 37.30 -19.60 23.16
C ALA A 205 38.69 -19.83 23.80
N PRO A 206 39.48 -18.77 24.08
CA PRO A 206 40.75 -18.94 24.81
C PRO A 206 40.47 -19.45 26.22
N PRO A 207 41.39 -20.24 26.83
CA PRO A 207 41.19 -20.75 28.17
C PRO A 207 41.11 -19.58 29.15
N PHE A 208 39.97 -19.48 29.84
CA PHE A 208 39.80 -18.60 30.99
C PHE A 208 40.78 -19.07 32.08
N ILE A 209 41.88 -18.32 32.25
CA ILE A 209 42.77 -18.45 33.39
C ILE A 209 41.98 -18.05 34.63
N SER A 210 41.66 -19.03 35.47
CA SER A 210 41.11 -18.82 36.81
C SER A 210 42.13 -18.07 37.67
N ARG A 211 41.87 -16.79 37.97
CA ARG A 211 42.56 -16.07 39.07
C ARG A 211 41.86 -16.37 40.39
N PRO A 212 42.59 -16.62 41.50
CA PRO A 212 42.01 -16.84 42.82
C PRO A 212 41.47 -15.52 43.42
N PRO A 213 40.54 -15.58 44.39
CA PRO A 213 39.94 -14.40 44.98
C PRO A 213 40.92 -13.62 45.85
N VAL A 214 40.95 -12.30 45.68
CA VAL A 214 41.79 -11.37 46.44
C VAL A 214 41.08 -11.04 47.75
N ALA A 215 41.71 -11.39 48.87
CA ALA A 215 41.26 -11.10 50.22
C ALA A 215 41.62 -9.65 50.61
N TRP A 216 40.65 -8.74 50.68
CA TRP A 216 40.87 -7.43 51.32
C TRP A 216 39.70 -6.88 52.17
N GLU A 217 38.56 -7.57 52.27
CA GLU A 217 37.41 -7.10 53.05
C GLU A 217 37.48 -7.51 54.55
N ARG A 218 38.52 -7.10 55.27
CA ARG A 218 38.57 -7.20 56.76
C ARG A 218 39.35 -6.05 57.40
N ARG A 219 38.85 -4.81 57.28
CA ARG A 219 39.23 -3.73 58.21
C ARG A 219 38.24 -2.55 58.24
N ALA A 220 36.97 -2.82 58.54
CA ALA A 220 36.00 -1.78 58.89
C ALA A 220 35.33 -2.13 60.23
N ARG A 221 36.08 -2.01 61.33
CA ARG A 221 35.56 -1.89 62.71
C ARG A 221 36.73 -1.62 63.67
N GLY A 222 36.77 -0.43 64.26
CA GLY A 222 37.49 -0.19 65.53
C GLY A 222 38.29 1.12 65.63
N GLY A 223 37.89 1.98 66.58
CA GLY A 223 38.74 2.95 67.30
C GLY A 223 38.78 4.36 66.70
N ALA A 224 38.04 5.35 67.22
CA ALA A 224 38.31 6.14 68.43
C ALA A 224 39.49 7.15 68.28
N GLN A 225 39.15 8.44 68.40
CA GLN A 225 39.94 9.68 68.61
C GLN A 225 41.10 9.50 69.64
N PRO A 226 42.12 10.41 69.83
CA PRO A 226 42.00 11.89 69.79
C PRO A 226 43.27 12.76 69.51
N THR A 227 43.11 14.11 69.67
CA THR A 227 44.11 15.16 70.03
C THR A 227 45.16 15.61 68.98
N ARG A 228 45.69 16.85 68.89
CA ARG A 228 45.47 18.22 69.44
C ARG A 228 46.50 19.16 68.76
N ALA A 229 46.19 20.46 68.67
CA ALA A 229 47.09 21.64 68.68
C ALA A 229 47.82 22.07 67.37
N LEU A 230 47.55 23.30 66.89
CA LEU A 230 48.37 24.51 67.13
C LEU A 230 47.70 25.77 66.49
N GLN A 231 47.81 26.91 67.18
CA GLN A 231 47.33 28.27 66.84
C GLN A 231 48.30 29.27 67.52
N PRO A 232 48.32 30.60 67.32
CA PRO A 232 48.27 31.54 66.16
C PRO A 232 49.62 32.35 66.07
N PRO A 233 49.77 33.61 65.53
CA PRO A 233 49.14 34.90 65.96
C PRO A 233 48.70 35.89 64.81
N HIS A 234 47.54 36.59 64.91
CA HIS A 234 47.31 38.07 65.10
C HIS A 234 47.63 39.04 63.92
N PRO A 235 47.15 40.31 63.87
CA PRO A 235 45.75 40.82 63.74
C PRO A 235 45.64 42.07 62.80
N ALA A 236 44.53 42.82 62.90
CA ALA A 236 44.23 44.21 62.47
C ALA A 236 43.14 44.28 61.37
N ARG A 237 41.93 44.77 61.68
CA ARG A 237 41.48 46.19 61.68
C ARG A 237 41.42 46.76 60.25
N GLU A 238 40.43 47.49 59.76
CA GLU A 238 39.17 48.07 60.26
C GLU A 238 38.48 48.75 59.03
N VAL A 239 37.19 49.14 59.15
CA VAL A 239 36.50 50.27 58.47
C VAL A 239 35.98 50.01 57.02
N GLU A 240 34.66 49.95 56.76
CA GLU A 240 33.66 51.05 56.53
C GLU A 240 33.98 51.78 55.20
N GLU A 241 33.09 52.14 54.26
CA GLU A 241 31.66 52.46 54.26
C GLU A 241 31.19 52.63 52.78
N ALA A 242 29.88 52.86 52.59
CA ALA A 242 29.14 53.29 51.37
C ALA A 242 28.43 52.20 50.55
#